data_AF-A0A0H4VKU0-F1
#
_entry.id   AF-A0A0H4VKU0-F1
#
_cell.length_a   1.000
_cell.length_b   1.000
_cell.length_c   1.000
_cell.angle_alpha   90.00
_cell.angle_beta   90.00
_cell.angle_gamma   90.00
#
_symmetry.space_group_name_H-M   'P 1'
#
loop_
_entity.id
_entity.type
_entity.pdbx_description
1 polymer ?
#
loop_
_entity_poly.entity_id
_entity_poly.type
_entity_poly.pdbx_seq_one_letter_code
_entity_poly.pdbx_strand_id
1 'polypeptide(L)'
;MTRYFLILLFLFLGVIGTCPAQTTDTVAASTQEPSHRYLLLTKVGTAVRYRIYTGENITFQLVGEKQMRSGAVQGFRGNSFYVQGMEVPLKTVEKVRLRNHTGGRKVANFGGSFLKTAGAVFTLVGAINFFANADDRKDGLQTMGAAITLYGAGIGLHALRKGTYTLNSKWQLKIMEMY
;
A
#
# COMPACT_ATOMS: atom_id res chain seq x y z
N MET A 1 -18.14 -24.73 30.44
CA MET A 1 -18.89 -23.71 29.67
C MET A 1 -17.99 -22.73 28.90
N THR A 2 -16.73 -22.55 29.30
CA THR A 2 -15.74 -21.66 28.64
C THR A 2 -15.32 -22.05 27.23
N ARG A 3 -15.41 -23.34 26.85
CA ARG A 3 -15.02 -23.84 25.51
C ARG A 3 -15.88 -23.30 24.37
N TYR A 4 -17.17 -23.04 24.61
CA TYR A 4 -18.07 -22.49 23.60
C TYR A 4 -17.99 -20.96 23.50
N PHE A 5 -17.44 -20.30 24.53
CA PHE A 5 -17.34 -18.84 24.57
C PHE A 5 -16.28 -18.32 23.58
N LEU A 6 -15.17 -19.05 23.40
CA LEU A 6 -14.14 -18.70 22.41
C LEU A 6 -14.62 -18.90 20.97
N ILE A 7 -15.45 -19.93 20.71
CA ILE A 7 -16.04 -20.17 19.39
C ILE A 7 -17.08 -19.10 19.06
N LEU A 8 -17.90 -18.70 20.04
CA LEU A 8 -18.84 -17.58 19.90
C LEU A 8 -18.13 -16.24 19.69
N LEU A 9 -17.01 -15.98 20.38
CA LEU A 9 -16.20 -14.78 20.19
C LEU A 9 -15.56 -14.75 18.78
N PHE A 10 -15.10 -15.89 18.28
CA PHE A 10 -14.52 -16.02 16.94
C PHE A 10 -15.60 -15.84 15.83
N LEU A 11 -16.82 -16.31 16.08
CA LEU A 11 -17.96 -16.09 15.18
C LEU A 11 -18.47 -14.64 15.23
N PHE A 12 -18.48 -13.99 16.41
CA PHE A 12 -18.86 -12.58 16.52
C PHE A 12 -17.83 -11.63 15.93
N LEU A 13 -16.52 -11.93 16.04
CA LEU A 13 -15.45 -11.15 15.40
C LEU A 13 -15.29 -11.46 13.90
N GLY A 14 -15.65 -12.67 13.47
CA GLY A 14 -15.60 -13.09 12.06
C GLY A 14 -16.68 -12.47 11.17
N VAL A 15 -17.84 -12.11 11.74
CA VAL A 15 -18.99 -11.58 10.96
C VAL A 15 -18.98 -10.05 10.85
N ILE A 16 -18.21 -9.33 11.67
CA ILE A 16 -18.09 -7.85 11.55
C ILE A 16 -17.08 -7.45 10.45
N GLY A 17 -16.33 -8.40 9.88
CA GLY A 17 -15.24 -8.12 8.93
C GLY A 17 -15.52 -8.43 7.45
N THR A 18 -16.62 -9.10 7.10
CA THR A 18 -16.88 -9.48 5.69
C THR A 18 -17.83 -8.51 5.00
N CYS A 19 -17.34 -7.29 4.77
CA CYS A 19 -17.71 -6.55 3.57
C CYS A 19 -16.47 -5.88 2.98
N PRO A 20 -15.56 -6.63 2.31
CA PRO A 20 -14.57 -6.00 1.45
C PRO A 20 -15.23 -5.68 0.09
N ALA A 21 -16.36 -4.98 0.10
CA ALA A 21 -17.06 -4.57 -1.12
C ALA A 21 -17.37 -3.08 -1.10
N GLN A 22 -16.50 -2.29 -0.47
CA GLN A 22 -16.29 -0.87 -0.76
C GLN A 22 -15.19 -0.40 0.18
N THR A 23 -13.93 -0.60 -0.20
CA THR A 23 -13.03 0.54 0.00
C THR A 23 -13.67 1.64 -0.83
N THR A 24 -14.30 2.60 -0.15
CA THR A 24 -14.45 3.95 -0.65
C THR A 24 -13.03 4.40 -1.00
N ASP A 25 -12.62 4.09 -2.23
CA ASP A 25 -11.98 5.10 -3.04
C ASP A 25 -12.99 6.24 -3.05
N THR A 26 -12.97 7.05 -1.99
CA THR A 26 -13.40 8.42 -2.07
C THR A 26 -12.40 9.01 -3.05
N VAL A 27 -12.66 8.77 -4.34
CA VAL A 27 -12.47 9.77 -5.37
C VAL A 27 -13.27 10.93 -4.79
N ALA A 28 -12.61 11.73 -3.96
CA ALA A 28 -13.06 13.07 -3.70
C ALA A 28 -13.31 13.59 -5.10
N ALA A 29 -14.58 13.76 -5.44
CA ALA A 29 -15.00 14.35 -6.68
C ALA A 29 -14.47 15.77 -6.63
N SER A 30 -13.18 15.93 -6.95
CA SER A 30 -12.60 17.19 -7.31
C SER A 30 -13.35 17.53 -8.58
N THR A 31 -14.22 18.52 -8.46
CA THR A 31 -14.92 19.26 -9.51
C THR A 31 -13.88 19.95 -10.42
N GLN A 32 -12.96 19.17 -10.97
CA GLN A 32 -12.05 19.55 -12.03
C GLN A 32 -12.52 18.75 -13.23
N GLU A 33 -12.79 19.47 -14.31
CA GLU A 33 -13.01 18.85 -15.61
C GLU A 33 -11.97 17.75 -15.86
N PRO A 34 -12.35 16.64 -16.51
CA PRO A 34 -11.40 15.60 -16.87
C PRO A 34 -10.31 16.23 -17.73
N SER A 35 -9.20 16.59 -17.09
CA SER A 35 -7.95 16.88 -17.75
C SER A 35 -7.64 15.61 -18.53
N HIS A 36 -7.74 15.68 -19.85
CA HIS A 36 -7.42 14.56 -20.75
C HIS A 36 -5.93 14.18 -20.64
N ARG A 37 -5.14 14.92 -19.84
CA ARG A 37 -3.74 14.65 -19.55
C ARG A 37 -3.57 13.71 -18.37
N TYR A 38 -2.60 12.82 -18.48
CA TYR A 38 -2.14 11.95 -17.40
C TYR A 38 -0.61 11.79 -17.43
N LEU A 39 -0.04 11.47 -16.27
CA LEU A 39 1.37 11.10 -16.15
C LEU A 39 1.53 9.63 -16.54
N LEU A 40 2.54 9.32 -17.34
CA LEU A 40 2.88 7.97 -17.76
C LEU A 40 4.29 7.63 -17.31
N LEU A 41 4.42 6.71 -16.35
CA LEU A 41 5.69 6.06 -16.06
C LEU A 41 5.80 4.83 -16.97
N THR A 42 6.76 4.85 -17.90
CA THR A 42 6.98 3.77 -18.86
C THR A 42 8.39 3.22 -18.74
N LYS A 43 8.52 1.91 -18.96
CA LYS A 43 9.84 1.28 -19.13
C LYS A 43 10.13 1.11 -20.63
N VAL A 44 11.24 1.67 -21.08
CA VAL A 44 11.67 1.63 -22.50
C VAL A 44 11.81 0.18 -22.97
N GLY A 45 11.31 -0.09 -24.18
CA GLY A 45 11.33 -1.42 -24.80
C GLY A 45 10.32 -2.42 -24.21
N THR A 46 9.38 -1.98 -23.36
CA THR A 46 8.36 -2.88 -22.78
C THR A 46 6.96 -2.26 -22.83
N ALA A 47 5.93 -3.11 -22.75
CA ALA A 47 4.55 -2.67 -22.61
C ALA A 47 4.20 -2.16 -21.20
N VAL A 48 5.14 -2.20 -20.25
CA VAL A 48 4.91 -1.80 -18.85
C VAL A 48 4.73 -0.29 -18.78
N ARG A 49 3.52 0.12 -18.43
CA ARG A 49 3.07 1.50 -18.38
C ARG A 49 2.19 1.70 -17.15
N TYR A 50 2.50 2.72 -16.35
CA TYR A 50 1.70 3.11 -15.20
C TYR A 50 1.17 4.51 -15.44
N ARG A 51 -0.15 4.64 -15.42
CA ARG A 51 -0.85 5.92 -15.59
C ARG A 51 -1.10 6.51 -14.21
N ILE A 52 -0.90 7.81 -14.07
CA ILE A 52 -1.23 8.58 -12.87
C ILE A 52 -2.10 9.74 -13.31
N TYR A 53 -3.30 9.80 -12.77
CA TYR A 53 -4.31 10.80 -13.12
C TYR A 53 -4.32 11.96 -12.12
N THR A 54 -4.98 13.05 -12.49
CA THR A 54 -5.32 14.13 -11.56
C THR A 54 -6.12 13.56 -10.38
N GLY A 55 -5.85 14.03 -9.16
CA GLY A 55 -6.40 13.53 -7.91
C GLY A 55 -5.62 12.37 -7.29
N GLU A 56 -4.83 11.62 -8.08
CA GLU A 56 -4.07 10.49 -7.55
C GLU A 56 -2.80 10.94 -6.81
N ASN A 57 -2.47 10.21 -5.75
CA ASN A 57 -1.25 10.46 -4.98
C ASN A 57 -0.01 9.93 -5.69
N ILE A 58 0.97 10.81 -5.90
CA ILE A 58 2.31 10.46 -6.38
C ILE A 58 3.34 10.69 -5.28
N THR A 59 4.27 9.74 -5.14
CA THR A 59 5.49 9.94 -4.34
C THR A 59 6.67 10.10 -5.29
N PHE A 60 7.45 11.18 -5.14
CA PHE A 60 8.59 11.46 -6.02
C PHE A 60 9.76 12.07 -5.25
N GLN A 61 10.95 11.98 -5.82
CA GLN A 61 12.18 12.61 -5.34
C GLN A 61 12.70 13.53 -6.44
N LEU A 62 13.06 14.76 -6.07
CA LEU A 62 13.69 15.71 -7.00
C LEU A 62 15.20 15.48 -7.08
N VAL A 63 15.80 15.81 -8.22
CA VAL A 63 17.24 15.76 -8.43
C VAL A 63 17.93 16.67 -7.42
N GLY A 64 18.89 16.12 -6.68
CA GLY A 64 19.62 16.84 -5.64
C GLY A 64 18.95 16.84 -4.26
N GLU A 65 17.69 16.41 -4.15
CA GLU A 65 17.01 16.23 -2.87
C GLU A 65 17.15 14.80 -2.37
N LYS A 66 17.36 14.59 -1.07
CA LYS A 66 17.40 13.24 -0.48
C LYS A 66 16.01 12.71 -0.10
N GLN A 67 15.07 13.61 0.18
CA GLN A 67 13.76 13.26 0.69
C GLN A 67 12.77 13.02 -0.45
N MET A 68 11.84 12.09 -0.23
CA MET A 68 10.72 11.87 -1.14
C MET A 68 9.53 12.69 -0.67
N ARG A 69 8.93 13.44 -1.59
CA ARG A 69 7.70 14.20 -1.40
C ARG A 69 6.52 13.34 -1.83
N SER A 70 5.37 13.49 -1.19
CA SER A 70 4.13 12.79 -1.56
C SER A 70 2.96 13.75 -1.55
N GLY A 71 2.11 13.68 -2.56
CA GLY A 71 0.87 14.46 -2.62
C GLY A 71 0.03 14.14 -3.83
N ALA A 72 -1.20 14.64 -3.83
CA ALA A 72 -2.13 14.47 -4.93
C ALA A 72 -1.71 15.33 -6.13
N VAL A 73 -1.77 14.75 -7.32
CA VAL A 73 -1.56 15.48 -8.58
C VAL A 73 -2.75 16.40 -8.82
N GLN A 74 -2.51 17.71 -8.93
CA GLN A 74 -3.55 18.72 -9.12
C GLN A 74 -3.80 19.05 -10.59
N GLY A 75 -2.85 18.70 -11.47
CA GLY A 75 -2.98 18.92 -12.91
C GLY A 75 -1.65 18.86 -13.65
N PHE A 76 -1.72 19.05 -14.96
CA PHE A 76 -0.59 18.92 -15.89
C PHE A 76 -0.50 20.14 -16.82
N ARG A 77 0.69 20.74 -16.95
CA ARG A 77 0.96 21.85 -17.88
C ARG A 77 2.30 21.64 -18.58
N GLY A 78 2.28 21.56 -19.90
CA GLY A 78 3.50 21.32 -20.69
C GLY A 78 4.24 20.06 -20.22
N ASN A 79 5.50 20.24 -19.82
CA ASN A 79 6.36 19.18 -19.28
C ASN A 79 6.46 19.21 -17.75
N SER A 80 5.42 19.70 -17.08
CA SER A 80 5.35 19.80 -15.63
C SER A 80 4.01 19.27 -15.09
N PHE A 81 4.03 18.75 -13.87
CA PHE A 81 2.83 18.41 -13.11
C PHE A 81 2.78 19.21 -11.82
N TYR A 82 1.58 19.43 -11.28
CA TYR A 82 1.39 20.21 -10.05
C TYR A 82 1.08 19.31 -8.87
N VAL A 83 1.76 19.52 -7.75
CA VAL A 83 1.50 18.84 -6.47
C VAL A 83 1.56 19.86 -5.36
N GLN A 84 0.51 19.94 -4.52
CA GLN A 84 0.45 20.86 -3.38
C GLN A 84 0.74 22.33 -3.77
N GLY A 85 0.24 22.78 -4.93
CA GLY A 85 0.46 24.13 -5.45
C GLY A 85 1.85 24.38 -6.04
N MET A 86 2.76 23.41 -6.01
CA MET A 86 4.09 23.53 -6.61
C MET A 86 4.10 22.95 -8.02
N GLU A 87 4.71 23.67 -8.95
CA GLU A 87 5.04 23.15 -10.27
C GLU A 87 6.27 22.24 -10.18
N VAL A 88 6.15 21.02 -10.69
CA VAL A 88 7.23 20.03 -10.73
C VAL A 88 7.55 19.69 -12.19
N PRO A 89 8.64 20.24 -12.74
CA PRO A 89 9.11 19.85 -14.06
C PRO A 89 9.51 18.37 -14.09
N LEU A 90 9.14 17.65 -15.15
CA LEU A 90 9.48 16.23 -15.30
C LEU A 90 11.00 15.99 -15.26
N LYS A 91 11.78 16.92 -15.83
CA LYS A 91 13.26 16.86 -15.86
C LYS A 91 13.91 16.94 -14.47
N THR A 92 13.21 17.51 -13.49
CA THR A 92 13.74 17.65 -12.12
C THR A 92 13.39 16.45 -11.24
N VAL A 93 12.62 15.48 -11.73
CA VAL A 93 12.29 14.27 -10.98
C VAL A 93 13.39 13.23 -11.19
N GLU A 94 13.97 12.75 -10.09
CA GLU A 94 14.96 11.67 -10.12
C GLU A 94 14.31 10.30 -9.93
N LYS A 95 13.37 10.20 -8.97
CA LYS A 95 12.72 8.93 -8.65
C LYS A 95 11.21 9.11 -8.47
N VAL A 96 10.47 8.08 -8.85
CA VAL A 96 9.03 7.97 -8.59
C VAL A 96 8.78 6.69 -7.81
N ARG A 97 7.99 6.77 -6.75
CA ARG A 97 7.57 5.62 -5.97
C ARG A 97 6.08 5.37 -6.17
N LEU A 98 5.75 4.19 -6.69
CA LEU A 98 4.38 3.76 -6.94
C LEU A 98 4.00 2.61 -6.00
N ARG A 99 2.75 2.57 -5.58
CA ARG A 99 2.19 1.51 -4.74
C ARG A 99 1.36 0.53 -5.58
N ASN A 100 1.38 -0.76 -5.24
CA ASN A 100 0.40 -1.77 -5.69
C ASN A 100 0.14 -1.89 -7.21
N HIS A 101 1.10 -1.52 -8.06
CA HIS A 101 0.86 -1.41 -9.50
C HIS A 101 1.27 -2.66 -10.30
N THR A 102 2.01 -3.62 -9.69
CA THR A 102 2.24 -4.95 -10.29
C THR A 102 1.45 -6.04 -9.57
N GLY A 103 1.13 -7.14 -10.25
CA GLY A 103 0.43 -8.29 -9.65
C GLY A 103 1.11 -8.80 -8.38
N GLY A 104 2.43 -9.01 -8.42
CA GLY A 104 3.21 -9.42 -7.24
C GLY A 104 3.15 -8.41 -6.08
N ARG A 105 3.10 -7.10 -6.37
CA ARG A 105 2.95 -6.07 -5.33
C ARG A 105 1.54 -5.98 -4.76
N LYS A 106 0.51 -6.28 -5.56
CA LYS A 106 -0.87 -6.41 -5.06
C LYS A 106 -0.97 -7.59 -4.08
N VAL A 107 -0.40 -8.73 -4.45
CA VAL A 107 -0.30 -9.91 -3.56
C VAL A 107 0.50 -9.59 -2.30
N ALA A 108 1.66 -8.93 -2.42
CA ALA A 108 2.46 -8.52 -1.26
C ALA A 108 1.72 -7.54 -0.34
N ASN A 109 0.91 -6.62 -0.88
CA ASN A 109 0.07 -5.73 -0.08
C ASN A 109 -1.03 -6.51 0.66
N PHE A 110 -1.75 -7.39 -0.05
CA PHE A 110 -2.81 -8.19 0.54
C PHE A 110 -2.27 -9.19 1.56
N GLY A 111 -1.36 -10.07 1.15
CA GLY A 111 -0.73 -11.07 2.01
C GLY A 111 0.04 -10.44 3.16
N GLY A 112 0.78 -9.35 2.91
CA GLY A 112 1.45 -8.61 3.98
C GLY A 112 0.49 -8.02 5.01
N SER A 113 -0.64 -7.45 4.56
CA SER A 113 -1.67 -6.95 5.48
C SER A 113 -2.35 -8.09 6.24
N PHE A 114 -2.69 -9.18 5.57
CA PHE A 114 -3.33 -10.34 6.17
C PHE A 114 -2.44 -10.98 7.24
N LEU A 115 -1.19 -11.29 6.91
CA LEU A 115 -0.24 -11.90 7.84
C LEU A 115 0.08 -10.98 9.02
N LYS A 116 0.20 -9.67 8.78
CA LYS A 116 0.39 -8.69 9.85
C LYS A 116 -0.82 -8.69 10.80
N THR A 117 -2.05 -8.62 10.27
CA THR A 117 -3.26 -8.60 11.10
C THR A 117 -3.44 -9.93 11.85
N ALA A 118 -3.33 -11.06 11.14
CA ALA A 118 -3.44 -12.39 11.73
C ALA A 118 -2.38 -12.61 12.82
N GLY A 119 -1.11 -12.30 12.53
CA GLY A 119 -0.02 -12.39 13.50
C GLY A 119 -0.25 -11.53 14.74
N ALA A 120 -0.74 -10.29 14.59
CA ALA A 120 -1.06 -9.44 15.73
C ALA A 120 -2.19 -10.04 16.61
N VAL A 121 -3.27 -10.53 15.98
CA VAL A 121 -4.39 -11.16 16.69
C VAL A 121 -3.95 -12.43 17.41
N PHE A 122 -3.25 -13.34 16.73
CA PHE A 122 -2.79 -14.58 17.36
C PHE A 122 -1.72 -14.37 18.43
N THR A 123 -0.93 -13.29 18.34
CA THR A 123 0.00 -12.90 19.41
C THR A 123 -0.79 -12.53 20.67
N LEU A 124 -1.86 -11.75 20.52
CA LEU A 124 -2.74 -11.36 21.62
C LEU A 124 -3.48 -12.56 22.22
N VAL A 125 -3.99 -13.47 21.39
CA VAL A 125 -4.61 -14.73 21.85
C VAL A 125 -3.60 -15.60 22.60
N GLY A 126 -2.38 -15.76 22.09
CA GLY A 126 -1.30 -16.49 22.75
C GLY A 126 -0.93 -15.88 24.11
N ALA A 127 -0.85 -14.54 24.19
CA ALA A 127 -0.60 -13.83 25.44
C ALA A 127 -1.73 -14.04 26.45
N ILE A 128 -3.00 -13.94 26.04
CA ILE A 128 -4.14 -14.21 26.92
C ILE A 128 -4.07 -15.64 27.46
N ASN A 129 -3.83 -16.64 26.59
CA ASN A 129 -3.73 -18.02 27.00
C ASN A 129 -2.56 -18.27 27.97
N PHE A 130 -1.42 -17.60 27.76
CA PHE A 130 -0.26 -17.68 28.64
C PHE A 130 -0.55 -17.14 30.05
N PHE A 131 -1.29 -16.03 30.17
CA PHE A 131 -1.63 -15.44 31.46
C PHE A 131 -2.84 -16.10 32.14
N ALA A 132 -3.81 -16.58 31.37
CA ALA A 132 -5.06 -17.14 31.88
C ALA A 132 -4.96 -18.62 32.30
N ASN A 133 -4.10 -19.41 31.63
CA ASN A 133 -3.97 -20.85 31.90
C ASN A 133 -2.53 -21.17 32.33
N ALA A 134 -2.32 -21.36 33.64
CA ALA A 134 -1.01 -21.62 34.21
C ALA A 134 -0.42 -22.97 33.75
N ASP A 135 -1.27 -23.96 33.49
CA ASP A 135 -0.87 -25.32 33.09
C ASP A 135 -0.46 -25.40 31.60
N ASP A 136 -1.03 -24.54 30.75
CA ASP A 136 -0.83 -24.56 29.28
C ASP A 136 0.08 -23.43 28.76
N ARG A 137 0.94 -22.89 29.63
CA ARG A 137 1.86 -21.79 29.29
C ARG A 137 2.77 -22.11 28.10
N LYS A 138 3.15 -23.38 27.91
CA LYS A 138 3.98 -23.81 26.75
C LYS A 138 3.25 -23.61 25.43
N ASP A 139 1.97 -23.95 25.35
CA ASP A 139 1.15 -23.80 24.14
C ASP A 139 0.88 -22.32 23.84
N GLY A 140 0.65 -21.51 24.89
CA GLY A 140 0.56 -20.06 24.79
C GLY A 140 1.83 -19.43 24.19
N LEU A 141 3.02 -19.85 24.66
CA LEU A 141 4.31 -19.39 24.15
C LEU A 141 4.54 -19.81 22.68
N GLN A 142 4.22 -21.05 22.32
CA GLN A 142 4.35 -21.53 20.93
C GLN A 142 3.43 -20.76 19.98
N THR A 143 2.17 -20.56 20.38
CA THR A 143 1.19 -19.78 19.62
C THR A 143 1.66 -18.34 19.43
N MET A 144 2.15 -17.72 20.50
CA MET A 144 2.68 -16.36 20.46
C MET A 144 3.93 -16.27 19.56
N GLY A 145 4.86 -17.23 19.65
CA GLY A 145 6.06 -17.28 18.83
C GLY A 145 5.76 -17.43 17.33
N ALA A 146 4.85 -18.34 16.97
CA ALA A 146 4.38 -18.50 15.60
C ALA A 146 3.70 -17.23 15.09
N ALA A 147 2.88 -16.59 15.92
CA ALA A 147 2.16 -15.37 15.58
C ALA A 147 3.08 -14.16 15.37
N ILE A 148 4.12 -14.00 16.18
CA ILE A 148 5.15 -12.97 15.99
C ILE A 148 5.89 -13.19 14.67
N THR A 149 6.19 -14.44 14.33
CA THR A 149 6.84 -14.78 13.07
C THR A 149 5.97 -14.39 11.87
N LEU A 150 4.68 -14.71 11.92
CA LEU A 150 3.71 -14.30 10.89
C LEU A 150 3.57 -12.78 10.81
N TYR A 151 3.55 -12.09 11.96
CA TYR A 151 3.52 -10.63 12.01
C TYR A 151 4.75 -10.01 11.34
N GLY A 152 5.94 -10.53 11.65
CA GLY A 152 7.20 -10.12 11.04
C GLY A 152 7.22 -10.35 9.53
N ALA A 153 6.80 -11.53 9.07
CA ALA A 153 6.65 -11.85 7.66
C ALA A 153 5.65 -10.90 6.97
N GLY A 154 4.55 -10.58 7.64
CA GLY A 154 3.56 -9.61 7.19
C GLY A 154 4.14 -8.22 6.99
N ILE A 155 4.93 -7.71 7.95
CA ILE A 155 5.64 -6.44 7.82
C ILE A 155 6.59 -6.46 6.61
N GLY A 156 7.38 -7.53 6.47
CA GLY A 156 8.34 -7.68 5.37
C GLY A 156 7.65 -7.63 4.00
N LEU A 157 6.61 -8.44 3.80
CA LEU A 157 5.82 -8.43 2.56
C LEU A 157 5.15 -7.07 2.32
N HIS A 158 4.64 -6.44 3.38
CA HIS A 158 4.01 -5.14 3.28
C HIS A 158 4.99 -4.02 2.89
N ALA A 159 6.28 -4.16 3.19
CA ALA A 159 7.31 -3.22 2.71
C ALA A 159 7.52 -3.33 1.19
N LEU A 160 7.41 -4.54 0.63
CA LEU A 160 7.61 -4.81 -0.81
C LEU A 160 6.48 -4.27 -1.70
N ARG A 161 5.36 -3.85 -1.12
CA ARG A 161 4.21 -3.29 -1.87
C ARG A 161 4.53 -2.01 -2.64
N LYS A 162 5.58 -1.29 -2.24
CA LYS A 162 6.02 -0.04 -2.87
C LYS A 162 7.21 -0.31 -3.79
N GLY A 163 7.14 0.23 -5.00
CA GLY A 163 8.24 0.21 -5.95
C GLY A 163 8.82 1.58 -6.14
N THR A 164 10.14 1.72 -5.97
CA THR A 164 10.85 2.96 -6.31
C THR A 164 11.51 2.79 -7.67
N TYR A 165 11.30 3.75 -8.56
CA TYR A 165 11.76 3.76 -9.94
C TYR A 165 12.65 4.96 -10.16
N THR A 166 13.92 4.74 -10.50
CA THR A 166 14.84 5.81 -10.87
C THR A 166 14.63 6.17 -12.34
N LEU A 167 14.33 7.44 -12.61
CA LEU A 167 14.14 7.95 -13.95
C LEU A 167 15.49 8.06 -14.67
N ASN A 168 15.59 7.40 -15.81
CA ASN A 168 16.79 7.32 -16.64
C ASN A 168 16.42 6.88 -18.08
N SER A 169 17.39 6.43 -18.86
CA SER A 169 17.13 5.90 -20.22
C SER A 169 16.18 4.69 -20.23
N LYS A 170 16.05 3.95 -19.12
CA LYS A 170 15.19 2.77 -18.99
C LYS A 170 13.80 3.10 -18.46
N TRP A 171 13.69 3.99 -17.48
CA TRP A 171 12.40 4.42 -16.91
C TRP A 171 12.16 5.89 -17.20
N GLN A 172 11.10 6.19 -17.94
CA GLN A 172 10.78 7.55 -18.36
C GLN A 172 9.43 7.98 -17.80
N LEU A 173 9.35 9.24 -17.38
CA LEU A 173 8.13 9.89 -16.96
C LEU A 173 7.70 10.86 -18.06
N LYS A 174 6.48 10.73 -18.56
CA LYS A 174 5.94 11.55 -19.65
C LYS A 174 4.56 12.04 -19.30
N ILE A 175 4.15 13.19 -19.84
CA ILE A 175 2.74 13.61 -19.82
C ILE A 175 2.14 13.21 -21.17
N MET A 176 0.95 12.62 -21.14
CA MET A 176 0.25 12.12 -22.32
C MET A 176 -1.18 12.67 -22.32
N GLU A 177 -1.74 12.90 -23.50
CA GLU A 177 -3.16 13.27 -23.70
C GLU A 177 -3.96 12.04 -24.15
N MET A 178 -5.16 11.87 -23.59
CA MET A 178 -6.20 10.98 -24.12
C MET A 178 -6.84 11.66 -25.32
N TYR A 179 -6.70 11.04 -26.48
CA TYR A 179 -7.46 11.36 -27.70
C TYR A 179 -8.74 10.54 -27.75
#